data_AF-A0A7C9JI63-F1
#
_entry.id   AF-A0A7C9JI63-F1
#
_cell.length_a   1.000
_cell.length_b   1.000
_cell.length_c   1.000
_cell.angle_alpha   90.00
_cell.angle_beta   90.00
_cell.angle_gamma   90.00
#
_symmetry.space_group_name_H-M   'P 1'
#
loop_
_entity.id
_entity.type
_entity.pdbx_description
1 polymer ?
#
loop_
_entity_poly.entity_id
_entity_poly.type
_entity_poly.pdbx_seq_one_letter_code
_entity_poly.pdbx_strand_id
1 'polypeptide(L)'
;MLRRALTLVAAATLTATTVLTAPAQAVIVNLNFGPLSIGEYCTAKIHPEAWLGLYEASGLRCYTPQGSGLVFRGTGDPYLACKHLTTDVIAGATRIAGDGLSCQAVR
;
A
#
# COMPACT_ATOMS: atom_id res chain seq x y z
N MET A 1 -26.67 62.95 -33.17
CA MET A 1 -27.14 61.59 -32.85
C MET A 1 -26.01 60.81 -32.22
N LEU A 2 -26.25 60.40 -30.98
CA LEU A 2 -25.40 59.62 -30.10
C LEU A 2 -25.35 58.17 -30.62
N ARG A 3 -24.19 57.62 -30.99
CA ARG A 3 -24.02 56.15 -31.08
C ARG A 3 -22.56 55.73 -31.28
N ARG A 4 -22.11 54.84 -30.38
CA ARG A 4 -20.91 53.96 -30.42
C ARG A 4 -19.62 54.68 -29.99
N ALA A 5 -19.23 54.77 -28.71
CA ALA A 5 -19.19 53.79 -27.63
C ALA A 5 -18.56 52.45 -28.03
N LEU A 6 -17.52 52.07 -27.28
CA LEU A 6 -16.79 50.79 -27.24
C LEU A 6 -15.61 50.63 -28.20
N THR A 7 -14.43 51.00 -27.72
CA THR A 7 -13.19 50.22 -27.89
C THR A 7 -12.32 50.47 -26.65
N LEU A 8 -12.83 50.00 -25.52
CA LEU A 8 -12.11 49.91 -24.25
C LEU A 8 -11.40 48.55 -24.23
N VAL A 9 -10.12 48.59 -23.84
CA VAL A 9 -9.32 47.49 -23.28
C VAL A 9 -8.83 46.43 -24.25
N ALA A 10 -7.66 46.68 -24.84
CA ALA A 10 -6.79 45.64 -25.42
C ALA A 10 -5.35 45.86 -24.95
N ALA A 11 -5.10 45.75 -23.63
CA ALA A 11 -3.74 45.70 -23.08
C ALA A 11 -3.77 45.22 -21.62
N ALA A 12 -3.68 43.91 -21.42
CA ALA A 12 -3.16 43.27 -20.21
C ALA A 12 -3.01 41.77 -20.50
N THR A 13 -2.04 41.38 -21.34
CA THR A 13 -0.79 40.71 -20.91
C THR A 13 -1.01 39.68 -19.81
N LEU A 14 -1.09 38.42 -20.26
CA LEU A 14 -0.69 37.17 -19.58
C LEU A 14 -0.51 37.29 -18.07
N THR A 15 -1.57 37.06 -17.30
CA THR A 15 -1.41 36.55 -15.94
C THR A 15 -0.93 35.11 -16.04
N ALA A 16 0.35 34.93 -15.76
CA ALA A 16 1.02 33.65 -15.61
C ALA A 16 0.18 32.74 -14.71
N THR A 17 -0.34 31.66 -15.28
CA THR A 17 -0.74 30.48 -14.53
C THR A 17 0.53 29.85 -13.96
N THR A 18 1.02 30.38 -12.84
CA THR A 18 1.92 29.65 -11.96
C THR A 18 1.13 28.47 -11.43
N VAL A 19 1.19 27.34 -12.13
CA VAL A 19 0.83 26.05 -11.59
C VAL A 19 1.81 25.83 -10.44
N LEU A 20 1.37 26.14 -9.22
CA LEU A 20 2.06 25.77 -8.00
C LEU A 20 2.06 24.23 -7.97
N THR A 21 3.12 23.63 -8.50
CA THR A 21 3.45 22.24 -8.18
C THR A 21 3.92 22.24 -6.74
N ALA A 22 2.97 22.20 -5.80
CA ALA A 22 3.29 21.88 -4.42
C ALA A 22 4.07 20.55 -4.42
N PRO A 23 5.16 20.42 -3.65
CA PRO A 23 5.87 19.16 -3.58
C PRO A 23 4.88 18.09 -3.12
N ALA A 24 4.77 16.99 -3.87
CA ALA A 24 4.01 15.84 -3.43
C ALA A 24 4.65 15.34 -2.12
N GLN A 25 3.94 15.52 -1.02
CA GLN A 25 4.41 15.14 0.31
C GLN A 25 4.28 13.64 0.44
N ALA A 26 5.41 12.95 0.57
CA ALA A 26 5.42 11.54 0.87
C ALA A 26 4.92 11.33 2.31
N VAL A 27 3.83 10.59 2.46
CA VAL A 27 3.24 10.21 3.74
C VAL A 27 3.39 8.71 3.95
N ILE A 28 3.72 8.31 5.19
CA ILE A 28 3.71 6.90 5.57
C ILE A 28 2.29 6.52 5.99
N VAL A 29 1.72 5.53 5.31
CA VAL A 29 0.43 4.94 5.63
C VAL A 29 0.60 3.48 6.02
N ASN A 30 -0.16 3.01 7.01
CA ASN A 30 -0.16 1.62 7.43
C ASN A 30 -1.25 0.84 6.69
N LEU A 31 -0.84 -0.17 5.92
CA LEU A 31 -1.73 -1.11 5.24
C LEU A 31 -1.77 -2.41 6.03
N ASN A 32 -2.92 -2.75 6.58
CA ASN A 32 -3.08 -3.91 7.44
C ASN A 32 -3.62 -5.10 6.63
N PHE A 33 -2.90 -6.21 6.70
CA PHE A 33 -3.25 -7.46 6.06
C PHE A 33 -3.49 -8.54 7.12
N GLY A 34 -4.63 -9.21 7.01
CA GLY A 34 -4.99 -10.32 7.88
C GLY A 34 -4.40 -11.66 7.41
N PRO A 35 -4.60 -12.73 8.19
CA PRO A 35 -3.95 -14.01 7.92
C PRO A 35 -4.23 -14.64 6.54
N LEU A 36 -5.43 -14.43 6.01
CA LEU A 36 -5.82 -14.95 4.69
C LEU A 36 -5.11 -14.19 3.56
N SER A 37 -5.00 -12.87 3.66
CA SER A 37 -4.25 -12.07 2.67
C SER A 37 -2.77 -12.45 2.68
N ILE A 38 -2.17 -12.62 3.87
CA ILE A 38 -0.80 -13.13 3.98
C ILE A 38 -0.68 -14.55 3.38
N GLY A 39 -1.74 -15.34 3.48
CA GLY A 39 -1.88 -16.65 2.83
C GLY A 39 -1.66 -16.64 1.31
N GLU A 40 -2.00 -15.56 0.61
CA GLU A 40 -1.75 -15.42 -0.83
C GLU A 40 -0.24 -15.42 -1.12
N TYR A 41 0.53 -14.65 -0.35
CA TYR A 41 1.99 -14.66 -0.42
C TYR A 41 2.57 -16.03 -0.05
N CYS A 42 2.08 -16.64 1.03
CA CYS A 42 2.53 -17.96 1.46
C CYS A 42 2.32 -19.03 0.37
N THR A 43 1.14 -19.02 -0.25
CA THR A 43 0.79 -19.92 -1.35
C THR A 43 1.68 -19.69 -2.58
N ALA A 44 1.94 -18.43 -2.92
CA ALA A 44 2.68 -18.06 -4.12
C ALA A 44 4.20 -18.23 -3.98
N LYS A 45 4.77 -18.06 -2.78
CA LYS A 45 6.23 -17.92 -2.58
C LYS A 45 6.84 -18.94 -1.64
N ILE A 46 6.07 -19.56 -0.76
CA ILE A 46 6.59 -20.46 0.28
C ILE A 46 6.19 -21.91 -0.02
N HIS A 47 4.90 -22.20 -0.11
CA HIS A 47 4.40 -23.55 -0.39
C HIS A 47 2.98 -23.49 -0.98
N PRO A 48 2.67 -24.25 -2.06
CA PRO A 48 1.39 -24.14 -2.79
C PRO A 48 0.13 -24.51 -1.97
N GLU A 49 0.29 -25.22 -0.86
CA GLU A 49 -0.81 -25.53 0.06
C GLU A 49 -0.94 -24.55 1.25
N ALA A 50 -0.04 -23.57 1.38
CA ALA A 50 0.03 -22.71 2.55
C ALA A 50 -0.91 -21.50 2.46
N TRP A 51 -2.20 -21.72 2.72
CA TRP A 51 -3.25 -20.74 2.49
C TRP A 51 -3.49 -19.79 3.68
N LEU A 52 -2.74 -19.97 4.76
CA LEU A 52 -2.79 -19.10 5.94
C LEU A 52 -1.39 -18.62 6.29
N GLY A 53 -1.22 -17.31 6.43
CA GLY A 53 0.02 -16.71 6.93
C GLY A 53 -0.21 -15.99 8.24
N LEU A 54 0.64 -16.22 9.23
CA LEU A 54 0.57 -15.58 10.55
C LEU A 54 1.89 -14.87 10.80
N TYR A 55 1.85 -13.56 11.09
CA TYR A 55 3.02 -12.86 11.59
C TYR A 55 3.10 -13.05 13.10
N GLU A 56 3.83 -14.07 13.52
CA GLU A 56 4.03 -14.41 14.93
C GLU A 56 5.28 -13.70 15.48
N ALA A 57 5.49 -13.79 16.80
CA ALA A 57 6.69 -13.25 17.44
C ALA A 57 8.00 -13.84 16.89
N SER A 58 7.94 -15.08 16.35
CA SER A 58 9.08 -15.76 15.73
C SER A 58 9.31 -15.40 14.26
N GLY A 59 8.42 -14.62 13.64
CA GLY A 59 8.48 -14.27 12.22
C GLY A 59 7.19 -14.61 11.46
N LEU A 60 7.21 -14.40 10.15
CA LEU A 60 6.09 -14.74 9.27
C LEU A 60 6.07 -16.25 9.02
N ARG A 61 5.01 -16.93 9.44
CA ARG A 61 4.85 -18.38 9.32
C ARG A 61 3.66 -18.72 8.45
N CYS A 62 3.86 -19.72 7.59
CA CYS A 62 2.89 -20.15 6.60
C CYS A 62 2.37 -21.55 6.95
N TYR A 63 1.05 -21.72 6.87
CA TYR A 63 0.34 -22.89 7.34
C TYR A 63 -0.69 -23.37 6.34
N THR A 64 -1.00 -24.67 6.41
CA THR A 64 -2.18 -25.28 5.80
C THR A 64 -3.17 -25.65 6.91
N PRO A 65 -4.43 -25.21 6.85
CA PRO A 65 -5.46 -25.70 7.77
C PRO A 65 -5.69 -27.20 7.55
N GLN A 66 -5.65 -28.00 8.62
CA GLN A 66 -5.94 -29.44 8.55
C GLN A 66 -6.77 -29.86 9.77
N GLY A 67 -8.02 -30.23 9.54
CA GLY A 67 -8.96 -30.53 10.61
C GLY A 67 -9.20 -29.30 11.49
N SER A 68 -8.95 -29.44 12.80
CA SER A 68 -9.01 -28.33 13.78
C SER A 68 -7.66 -27.64 14.02
N GLY A 69 -6.61 -28.03 13.29
CA GLY A 69 -5.24 -27.55 13.51
C GLY A 69 -4.62 -26.86 12.31
N LEU A 70 -3.39 -26.38 12.52
CA LEU A 70 -2.55 -25.77 11.49
C LEU A 70 -1.31 -26.64 11.29
N VAL A 71 -1.01 -26.99 10.04
CA VAL A 71 0.24 -27.66 9.69
C VAL A 71 1.21 -26.64 9.14
N PHE A 72 2.37 -26.53 9.77
CA PHE A 72 3.43 -25.62 9.33
C PHE A 72 3.99 -26.06 7.97
N ARG A 73 4.16 -25.10 7.06
CA ARG A 73 4.67 -25.31 5.70
C ARG A 73 5.96 -24.57 5.41
N GLY A 74 6.25 -23.50 6.14
CA GLY A 74 7.48 -22.74 5.96
C GLY A 74 7.41 -21.36 6.59
N THR A 75 8.54 -20.66 6.55
CA THR A 75 8.65 -19.26 6.97
C THR A 75 8.77 -18.35 5.77
N GLY A 76 8.18 -17.17 5.87
CA GLY A 76 8.35 -16.10 4.89
C GLY A 76 9.07 -14.90 5.46
N ASP A 77 9.40 -13.95 4.59
CA ASP A 77 9.90 -12.64 4.99
C ASP A 77 8.74 -11.63 5.00
N PRO A 78 8.50 -10.92 6.13
CA PRO A 78 7.36 -10.00 6.24
C PRO A 78 7.47 -8.80 5.30
N TYR A 79 8.68 -8.35 4.96
CA TYR A 79 8.88 -7.26 4.01
C TYR A 79 8.60 -7.70 2.56
N LEU A 80 9.01 -8.92 2.19
CA LEU A 80 8.66 -9.52 0.90
C LEU A 80 7.15 -9.82 0.79
N ALA A 81 6.50 -10.20 1.88
CA ALA A 81 5.05 -10.34 1.92
C ALA A 81 4.37 -8.99 1.65
N CYS A 82 4.81 -7.90 2.29
CA CYS A 82 4.30 -6.56 1.98
C CYS A 82 4.47 -6.18 0.50
N LYS A 83 5.64 -6.45 -0.09
CA LYS A 83 5.89 -6.22 -1.53
C LYS A 83 5.04 -7.09 -2.46
N HIS A 84 4.52 -8.20 -1.97
CA HIS A 84 3.62 -9.06 -2.74
C HIS A 84 2.17 -8.57 -2.66
N LEU A 85 1.75 -8.08 -1.48
CA LEU A 85 0.36 -7.72 -1.20
C LEU A 85 -0.02 -6.30 -1.61
N THR A 86 0.96 -5.44 -1.87
CA THR A 86 0.73 -4.11 -2.43
C THR A 86 1.79 -3.74 -3.45
N THR A 87 1.45 -2.80 -4.32
CA THR A 87 2.34 -2.17 -5.28
C THR A 87 3.04 -0.92 -4.74
N ASP A 88 2.70 -0.48 -3.52
CA ASP A 88 3.32 0.70 -2.90
C ASP A 88 4.80 0.46 -2.53
N VAL A 89 5.55 1.55 -2.38
CA VAL A 89 6.91 1.49 -1.83
C VAL A 89 6.83 1.21 -0.34
N ILE A 90 7.43 0.11 0.11
CA ILE A 90 7.41 -0.31 1.51
C ILE A 90 8.66 0.17 2.24
N ALA A 91 8.45 0.93 3.32
CA ALA A 91 9.50 1.36 4.25
C ALA A 91 9.72 0.34 5.39
N GLY A 92 8.69 -0.43 5.75
CA GLY A 92 8.80 -1.42 6.82
C GLY A 92 7.58 -2.33 6.93
N ALA A 93 7.74 -3.38 7.74
CA ALA A 93 6.71 -4.36 8.03
C ALA A 93 6.68 -4.62 9.54
N THR A 94 5.50 -4.58 10.15
CA THR A 94 5.33 -4.78 11.59
C THR A 94 4.19 -5.73 11.89
N ARG A 95 4.28 -6.44 13.01
CA ARG A 95 3.21 -7.31 13.51
C ARG A 95 2.11 -6.47 14.15
N ILE A 96 0.86 -6.83 13.90
CA ILE A 96 -0.34 -6.24 14.53
C ILE A 96 -1.15 -7.31 15.26
N ALA A 97 -2.20 -6.88 15.98
CA ALA A 97 -3.10 -7.78 16.69
C ALA A 97 -3.72 -8.82 15.74
N GLY A 98 -3.96 -10.03 16.27
CA GLY A 98 -4.48 -11.16 15.48
C GLY A 98 -3.47 -11.76 14.50
N ASP A 99 -2.18 -11.62 14.78
CA ASP A 99 -1.07 -12.12 13.94
C ASP A 99 -1.10 -11.59 12.50
N GLY A 100 -1.64 -10.39 12.33
CA GLY A 100 -1.65 -9.68 11.06
C GLY A 100 -0.32 -8.98 10.77
N LEU A 101 -0.21 -8.48 9.55
CA LEU A 101 0.93 -7.77 9.00
C LEU A 101 0.53 -6.33 8.67
N SER A 102 1.21 -5.35 9.25
CA SER A 102 1.09 -3.94 8.87
C SER A 102 2.28 -3.52 8.00
N CYS A 103 1.99 -3.13 6.77
CA CYS A 103 2.97 -2.63 5.82
C CYS A 103 2.99 -1.11 5.85
N GLN A 104 4.14 -0.53 6.21
CA GLN A 104 4.37 0.91 6.18
C GLN A 104 4.68 1.33 4.74
N ALA A 105 3.65 1.76 4.02
CA ALA A 105 3.74 2.18 2.63
C ALA A 105 3.98 3.70 2.53
N VAL A 106 4.81 4.11 1.59
CA VAL A 106 5.05 5.52 1.24
C VAL A 106 4.13 5.89 0.08
N ARG A 107 3.27 6.89 0.28
CA ARG A 107 2.32 7.41 -0.71
C ARG A 107 2.40 8.91 -0.87
#